data_AF-A0A1F7QAK2-F1
#
_entry.id   AF-A0A1F7QAK2-F1
#
_cell.length_a   1.000
_cell.length_b   1.000
_cell.length_c   1.000
_cell.angle_alpha   90.00
_cell.angle_beta   90.00
_cell.angle_gamma   90.00
#
_symmetry.space_group_name_H-M   'P 1'
#
loop_
_entity.id
_entity.type
_entity.pdbx_description
1 polymer ?
#
loop_
_entity_poly.entity_id
_entity_poly.type
_entity_poly.pdbx_seq_one_letter_code
_entity_poly.pdbx_strand_id
1 'polypeptide(L)' 'MAESVRSRASADVVDPDPVIDAYKRDIDRTLVRENLRRSVDERFARLVALQGFAAELRRAGRAARRRR' A
#
# COMPACT_ATOMS: atom_id res chain seq x y z
N MET A 1 -17.92 26.89 -4.63
CA MET A 1 -16.72 26.07 -4.96
C MET A 1 -16.69 24.68 -4.30
N ALA A 2 -17.54 24.37 -3.30
CA ALA A 2 -17.56 23.05 -2.65
C ALA A 2 -18.42 21.97 -3.37
N GLU A 3 -19.19 22.35 -4.39
CA GLU A 3 -20.09 21.44 -5.11
C GLU A 3 -19.45 20.74 -6.31
N SER A 4 -18.48 21.40 -6.96
CA SER A 4 -17.88 20.91 -8.20
C SER A 4 -17.00 19.66 -8.01
N VAL A 5 -16.50 19.40 -6.80
CA VAL A 5 -15.71 18.19 -6.49
C VAL A 5 -16.59 16.97 -6.26
N ARG A 6 -17.88 17.15 -5.92
CA ARG A 6 -18.82 16.02 -5.69
C ARG A 6 -19.30 15.34 -6.97
N SER A 7 -19.05 15.92 -8.15
CA SER A 7 -19.61 15.45 -9.42
C SER A 7 -18.78 14.38 -10.16
N ARG A 8 -17.55 14.07 -9.74
CA ARG A 8 -16.72 13.04 -10.44
C ARG A 8 -16.92 11.60 -9.93
N ALA A 9 -17.81 11.41 -8.98
CA ALA A 9 -18.18 10.09 -8.47
C ALA A 9 -19.62 9.76 -8.84
N SER A 10 -20.01 9.93 -10.10
CA SER A 10 -20.89 8.90 -10.66
C SER A 10 -20.02 7.65 -10.67
N ALA A 11 -20.36 6.68 -9.83
CA ALA A 11 -19.81 5.35 -9.95
C ALA A 11 -20.29 4.81 -11.31
N ASP A 12 -19.58 5.17 -12.38
CA ASP A 12 -19.65 4.42 -13.62
C ASP A 12 -19.31 3.00 -13.20
N VAL A 13 -20.33 2.15 -13.22
CA VAL A 13 -20.16 0.72 -13.07
C VAL A 13 -19.27 0.34 -14.25
N VAL A 14 -17.96 0.29 -14.01
CA VAL A 14 -17.00 -0.18 -14.99
C VAL A 14 -17.40 -1.63 -15.22
N ASP A 15 -17.98 -1.88 -16.39
CA ASP A 15 -18.36 -3.23 -16.79
C ASP A 15 -17.11 -4.12 -16.65
N PRO A 16 -17.21 -5.32 -16.03
CA PRO A 16 -16.04 -6.14 -15.77
C PRO A 16 -15.28 -6.44 -17.07
N ASP A 17 -14.11 -5.80 -17.23
CA ASP A 17 -13.24 -6.05 -18.37
C ASP A 17 -12.48 -7.37 -18.14
N PRO A 18 -12.60 -8.36 -19.05
CA PRO A 18 -11.99 -9.66 -18.88
C PRO A 18 -10.46 -9.62 -18.81
N VAL A 19 -9.81 -8.62 -19.43
CA VAL A 19 -8.36 -8.39 -19.32
C VAL A 19 -8.03 -7.91 -17.92
N ILE A 20 -8.77 -6.93 -17.40
CA ILE A 20 -8.55 -6.41 -16.06
C ILE A 20 -8.76 -7.51 -15.01
N ASP A 21 -9.79 -8.33 -15.16
CA ASP A 21 -10.09 -9.42 -14.23
C ASP A 21 -9.04 -10.52 -14.27
N ALA A 22 -8.49 -10.83 -15.46
CA ALA A 22 -7.36 -11.74 -15.58
C ALA A 22 -6.15 -11.27 -14.76
N TYR A 23 -5.79 -9.98 -14.83
CA TYR A 23 -4.68 -9.42 -14.05
C TYR A 23 -5.00 -9.29 -12.55
N LYS A 24 -6.26 -9.08 -12.18
CA LYS A 24 -6.69 -8.90 -10.78
C LYS A 24 -6.77 -10.20 -9.99
N ARG A 25 -6.90 -11.35 -10.67
CA ARG A 25 -7.23 -12.66 -10.09
C ARG A 25 -6.30 -13.06 -8.96
N ASP A 26 -5.00 -12.89 -9.16
CA ASP A 26 -3.97 -13.38 -8.26
C ASP A 26 -3.34 -12.27 -7.40
N ILE A 27 -3.94 -11.07 -7.41
CA ILE A 27 -3.51 -9.97 -6.53
C ILE A 27 -4.03 -10.25 -5.11
N ASP A 28 -3.11 -10.54 -4.19
CA ASP A 28 -3.43 -10.56 -2.77
C ASP A 28 -3.71 -9.13 -2.26
N ARG A 29 -4.97 -8.88 -1.87
CA ARG A 29 -5.43 -7.59 -1.35
C ARG A 29 -5.47 -7.54 0.17
N THR A 30 -5.03 -8.58 0.87
CA THR A 30 -5.13 -8.72 2.33
C THR A 30 -4.43 -7.55 3.01
N LEU A 31 -3.16 -7.31 2.69
CA LEU A 31 -2.37 -6.22 3.30
C LEU A 31 -2.84 -4.82 2.90
N VAL A 32 -3.37 -4.67 1.68
CA VAL A 32 -3.94 -3.40 1.21
C VAL A 32 -5.20 -3.07 2.02
N ARG A 33 -6.13 -4.02 2.15
CA ARG A 33 -7.35 -3.85 2.96
C ARG A 33 -7.04 -3.60 4.41
N GLU A 34 -6.08 -4.34 4.99
CA GLU A 34 -5.67 -4.14 6.38
C GLU A 34 -5.07 -2.74 6.60
N ASN A 35 -4.26 -2.23 5.67
CA ASN A 35 -3.74 -0.85 5.74
C ASN A 35 -4.85 0.20 5.59
N LEU A 36 -5.81 -0.01 4.71
CA LEU A 36 -6.91 0.94 4.49
C LEU A 36 -7.87 1.03 5.68
N ARG A 37 -7.96 -0.01 6.51
CA ARG A 37 -8.74 0.01 7.76
C ARG A 37 -8.11 0.89 8.86
N ARG A 38 -6.83 1.23 8.74
CA ARG A 38 -6.10 2.03 9.73
C ARG A 38 -6.38 3.52 9.55
N SER A 39 -6.28 4.26 10.65
CA SER A 39 -6.29 5.71 10.62
C SER A 39 -5.07 6.26 9.85
N VAL A 40 -5.15 7.51 9.42
CA VAL A 40 -4.03 8.18 8.75
C VAL A 40 -2.77 8.17 9.64
N ASP A 41 -2.92 8.50 10.93
CA ASP A 41 -1.83 8.57 11.89
C ASP A 41 -1.18 7.19 12.10
N GLU A 42 -1.99 6.14 12.22
CA GLU A 42 -1.52 4.76 12.33
C GLU A 42 -0.71 4.34 11.10
N ARG A 43 -1.14 4.75 9.90
CA ARG A 43 -0.40 4.47 8.66
C ARG A 43 0.96 5.18 8.66
N PHE A 44 1.01 6.44 9.07
CA PHE A 44 2.27 7.19 9.17
C PHE A 44 3.23 6.57 10.21
N ALA A 45 2.72 6.25 11.41
CA ALA A 45 3.52 5.61 12.45
C ALA A 45 4.13 4.29 11.98
N ARG A 46 3.34 3.44 11.30
CA ARG A 46 3.84 2.19 10.70
C ARG A 46 4.88 2.42 9.62
N LEU A 47 4.69 3.43 8.77
CA LEU A 47 5.66 3.77 7.73
C LEU A 47 7.02 4.15 8.34
N VAL A 48 7.02 4.99 9.38
CA VAL A 48 8.25 5.37 10.09
C VAL A 48 8.94 4.15 10.71
N ALA A 49 8.18 3.28 11.37
CA ALA A 49 8.71 2.04 11.95
C ALA A 49 9.35 1.13 10.89
N LEU A 50 8.72 1.00 9.72
CA LEU A 50 9.24 0.22 8.60
C LEU A 50 10.57 0.79 8.07
N GLN A 51 10.71 2.12 7.98
CA GLN A 51 11.96 2.74 7.58
C GLN A 51 13.09 2.45 8.58
N GLY A 52 12.81 2.53 9.88
CA GLY A 52 13.75 2.16 10.94
C GLY A 52 14.19 0.70 10.85
N PHE A 53 13.24 -0.23 10.68
CA PHE A 53 13.52 -1.65 10.47
C PHE A 53 14.41 -1.87 9.23
N ALA A 54 14.08 -1.24 8.11
CA ALA A 54 14.87 -1.37 6.88
C ALA A 54 16.29 -0.82 7.04
N ALA A 55 16.47 0.28 7.77
CA ALA A 55 17.79 0.82 8.07
C ALA A 55 18.64 -0.18 8.88
N GLU A 56 18.04 -0.77 9.91
CA GLU A 56 18.71 -1.74 10.77
C GLU A 56 19.07 -3.03 10.03
N LEU A 57 18.14 -3.56 9.23
CA LEU A 57 18.39 -4.76 8.42
C LEU A 57 19.57 -4.55 7.46
N ARG A 58 19.65 -3.37 6.82
CA ARG A 58 20.80 -3.00 5.98
C ARG A 58 22.10 -2.91 6.78
N ARG A 59 22.06 -2.32 7.98
CA ARG A 59 23.22 -2.24 8.88
C ARG A 59 23.74 -3.63 9.24
N ALA A 60 22.85 -4.50 9.70
CA ALA A 60 23.15 -5.88 10.05
C ALA A 60 23.74 -6.65 8.85
N GLY A 61 23.14 -6.52 7.66
CA GLY A 61 23.65 -7.14 6.44
C GLY A 61 25.06 -6.69 6.05
N ARG A 62 25.39 -5.40 6.23
CA ARG A 62 26.77 -4.91 6.03
C ARG A 62 27.73 -5.48 7.06
N ALA A 63 27.33 -5.55 8.33
CA ALA A 63 28.15 -6.11 9.40
C ALA A 63 28.46 -7.60 9.17
N ALA A 64 27.45 -8.38 8.76
CA ALA A 64 27.62 -9.81 8.45
C ALA A 64 28.60 -10.04 7.28
N ARG A 65 28.52 -9.22 6.22
CA ARG A 65 29.46 -9.31 5.08
C ARG A 65 30.90 -8.96 5.44
N ARG A 66 31.13 -8.07 6.41
CA ARG A 66 32.49 -7.72 6.89
C ARG A 66 33.12 -8.77 7.80
N ARG A 67 32.32 -9.70 8.34
CA ARG A 67 32.77 -10.79 9.21
C ARG A 67 33.08 -12.08 8.42
N ARG A 68 32.75 -12.11 7.13
CA ARG A 68 33.19 -13.13 6.18
C ARG A 68 34.48 -12.65 5.52
#